data_AF-A0A328YFX9-F1
#
_entry.id   AF-A0A328YFX9-F1
#
_cell.length_a   1.000
_cell.length_b   1.000
_cell.length_c   1.000
_cell.angle_alpha   90.00
_cell.angle_beta   90.00
_cell.angle_gamma   90.00
#
_symmetry.space_group_name_H-M   'P 1'
#
loop_
_entity.id
_entity.type
_entity.pdbx_description
1 polymer ?
#
loop_
_entity_poly.entity_id
_entity_poly.type
_entity_poly.pdbx_seq_one_letter_code
_entity_poly.pdbx_strand_id
1 'polypeptide(L)'
;MKKTYLLISIAIFTLISCNKNDSNTSTNLLVGTWKYTEMYADPGNGSGVFTPVTSTKTITFDATGNVTSNGSLCDMSTASNASSTGTYTAATNTLIPTSCPNTTIIYELIGTTLILNYPCIEPCKAKFIKVP
;
A
#
# COMPACT_ATOMS: atom_id res chain seq x y z
N MET A 1 -10.40 -72.65 -1.13
CA MET A 1 -10.63 -71.74 0.00
C MET A 1 -10.26 -70.32 -0.41
N LYS A 2 -11.16 -69.36 -0.11
CA LYS A 2 -10.91 -67.92 0.09
C LYS A 2 -10.56 -67.09 -1.17
N LYS A 3 -11.54 -66.38 -1.75
CA LYS A 3 -12.05 -65.03 -1.38
C LYS A 3 -11.22 -63.92 -2.07
N THR A 4 -11.66 -63.42 -3.22
CA THR A 4 -12.51 -62.21 -3.40
C THR A 4 -11.81 -60.89 -3.01
N TYR A 5 -11.60 -59.97 -3.96
CA TYR A 5 -12.49 -58.84 -4.25
C TYR A 5 -11.77 -57.81 -5.14
N LEU A 6 -12.37 -57.56 -6.31
CA LEU A 6 -12.21 -56.36 -7.13
C LEU A 6 -12.53 -55.13 -6.28
N LEU A 7 -11.57 -54.22 -6.10
CA LEU A 7 -11.83 -52.86 -5.63
C LEU A 7 -10.99 -51.89 -6.45
N ILE A 8 -11.60 -51.45 -7.56
CA ILE A 8 -11.30 -50.21 -8.25
C ILE A 8 -11.51 -49.08 -7.23
N SER A 9 -10.42 -48.53 -6.70
CA SER A 9 -10.46 -47.27 -5.97
C SER A 9 -10.07 -46.17 -6.94
N ILE A 10 -11.07 -45.66 -7.65
CA ILE A 10 -10.98 -44.45 -8.44
C ILE A 10 -10.82 -43.29 -7.44
N ALA A 11 -9.60 -42.80 -7.27
CA ALA A 11 -9.35 -41.59 -6.51
C ALA A 11 -9.81 -40.40 -7.37
N ILE A 12 -11.08 -40.01 -7.16
CA ILE A 12 -11.62 -38.74 -7.61
C ILE A 12 -10.83 -37.65 -6.87
N PHE A 13 -9.76 -37.16 -7.51
CA PHE A 13 -9.21 -35.86 -7.20
C PHE A 13 -10.15 -34.83 -7.83
N THR A 14 -11.17 -34.41 -7.08
CA THR A 14 -11.93 -33.21 -7.42
C THR A 14 -10.96 -32.05 -7.40
N LEU A 15 -10.70 -31.49 -8.59
CA LEU A 15 -10.07 -30.20 -8.77
C LEU A 15 -10.98 -29.16 -8.11
N ILE A 16 -10.60 -28.67 -6.93
CA ILE A 16 -11.21 -27.47 -6.35
C ILE A 16 -10.68 -26.29 -7.16
N SER A 17 -11.33 -26.02 -8.30
CA SER A 17 -11.12 -24.78 -9.05
C SER A 17 -11.83 -23.67 -8.28
N CYS A 18 -11.05 -22.88 -7.56
CA CYS A 18 -11.53 -21.66 -6.93
C CYS A 18 -11.76 -20.62 -8.04
N ASN A 19 -12.97 -20.58 -8.60
CA ASN A 19 -13.40 -19.49 -9.46
C ASN A 19 -13.61 -18.25 -8.57
N LYS A 20 -12.56 -17.45 -8.38
CA LYS A 20 -12.75 -16.05 -7.98
C LYS A 20 -13.20 -15.28 -9.22
N ASN A 21 -14.50 -15.37 -9.51
CA ASN A 21 -15.18 -14.33 -10.26
C ASN A 21 -15.33 -13.12 -9.35
N ASP A 22 -14.24 -12.39 -9.11
CA ASP A 22 -14.33 -11.05 -8.55
C ASP A 22 -14.67 -10.08 -9.69
N SER A 23 -15.93 -10.13 -10.13
CA SER A 23 -16.57 -8.96 -10.72
C SER A 23 -16.91 -8.01 -9.57
N ASN A 24 -15.87 -7.43 -8.97
CA ASN A 24 -16.02 -6.28 -8.12
C ASN A 24 -15.59 -5.09 -8.95
N THR A 25 -16.52 -4.16 -9.19
CA THR A 25 -16.15 -2.78 -9.49
C THR A 25 -15.43 -2.27 -8.23
N SER A 26 -14.15 -2.61 -8.10
CA SER A 26 -13.35 -2.32 -6.93
C SER A 26 -13.26 -0.80 -6.86
N THR A 27 -14.09 -0.19 -6.02
CA THR A 27 -13.86 1.19 -5.59
C THR A 27 -12.44 1.19 -5.03
N ASN A 28 -11.51 1.79 -5.76
CA ASN A 28 -10.12 1.84 -5.33
C ASN A 28 -10.08 2.57 -3.99
N LEU A 29 -9.93 1.82 -2.90
CA LEU A 29 -10.05 2.32 -1.52
C LEU A 29 -8.99 3.39 -1.21
N LEU A 30 -7.93 3.46 -2.02
CA LEU A 30 -6.89 4.48 -1.98
C LEU A 30 -7.38 5.86 -2.43
N VAL A 31 -8.35 5.93 -3.35
CA VAL A 31 -8.89 7.19 -3.87
C VAL A 31 -9.47 8.03 -2.73
N GLY A 32 -9.11 9.31 -2.73
CA GLY A 32 -9.45 10.26 -1.67
C GLY A 32 -8.22 10.95 -1.07
N THR A 33 -8.46 11.75 -0.04
CA THR A 33 -7.45 12.56 0.65
C THR A 33 -7.03 11.90 1.96
N TRP A 34 -5.74 11.99 2.27
CA TRP A 34 -5.09 11.37 3.43
C TRP A 34 -4.23 12.40 4.15
N LYS A 35 -4.32 12.48 5.47
CA LYS A 35 -3.58 13.41 6.32
C LYS A 35 -2.39 12.73 6.99
N TYR A 36 -1.22 13.38 6.99
CA TYR A 36 -0.01 12.86 7.62
C TYR A 36 -0.12 12.88 9.15
N THR A 37 0.06 11.74 9.82
CA THR A 37 -0.17 11.62 11.29
C THR A 37 1.02 11.08 12.06
N GLU A 38 1.80 10.16 11.50
CA GLU A 38 2.93 9.54 12.22
C GLU A 38 4.11 9.23 11.29
N MET A 39 5.32 9.28 11.82
CA MET A 39 6.57 8.93 11.13
C MET A 39 7.27 7.77 11.85
N TYR A 40 7.83 6.85 11.07
CA TYR A 40 8.72 5.80 11.52
C TYR A 40 10.08 6.01 10.84
N ALA A 41 11.13 6.13 11.63
CA ALA A 41 12.50 6.15 11.16
C ALA A 41 13.33 5.26 12.10
N ASP A 42 13.84 4.14 11.58
CA ASP A 42 14.73 3.26 12.36
C ASP A 42 16.17 3.80 12.33
N PRO A 43 16.89 3.83 13.46
CA PRO A 43 18.31 4.18 13.47
C PRO A 43 19.22 3.00 13.08
N GLY A 44 18.66 1.82 12.74
CA GLY A 44 19.41 0.65 12.25
C GLY A 44 19.69 -0.40 13.32
N ASN A 45 19.11 -0.25 14.52
CA ASN A 45 19.18 -1.23 15.61
C ASN A 45 17.86 -2.01 15.80
N GLY A 46 16.85 -1.75 14.97
CA GLY A 46 15.53 -2.37 15.04
C GLY A 46 14.63 -1.81 16.14
N SER A 47 14.96 -0.66 16.74
CA SER A 47 14.16 -0.01 17.78
C SER A 47 13.19 1.04 17.23
N GLY A 48 13.03 1.14 15.91
CA GLY A 48 12.12 2.10 15.31
C GLY A 48 10.68 1.90 15.77
N VAL A 49 9.97 3.01 15.98
CA VAL A 49 8.54 3.02 16.32
C VAL A 49 7.86 4.16 15.56
N PHE A 50 6.56 4.04 15.33
CA PHE A 50 5.78 5.17 14.83
C PHE A 50 5.67 6.23 15.92
N THR A 51 5.97 7.47 15.55
CA THR A 51 5.88 8.64 16.42
C THR A 51 4.94 9.67 15.78
N PRO A 52 4.03 10.30 16.55
CA PRO A 52 3.14 11.32 16.03
C PRO A 52 3.89 12.51 15.44
N VAL A 53 3.38 13.07 14.34
CA VAL A 53 3.88 14.31 13.74
C VAL A 53 2.84 15.42 13.80
N THR A 54 3.30 16.66 13.97
CA THR A 54 2.45 17.83 13.78
C THR A 54 2.59 18.29 12.33
N SER A 55 1.56 18.07 11.52
CA SER A 55 1.57 18.42 10.10
C SER A 55 0.17 18.69 9.56
N THR A 56 0.10 19.64 8.63
CA THR A 56 -1.08 19.90 7.76
C THR A 56 -0.90 19.26 6.39
N LYS A 57 0.14 18.42 6.20
CA LYS A 57 0.39 17.74 4.93
C LYS A 57 -0.71 16.76 4.62
N THR A 58 -1.21 16.84 3.39
CA THR A 58 -2.21 15.94 2.83
C THR A 58 -1.77 15.43 1.47
N ILE A 59 -2.09 14.17 1.18
CA ILE A 59 -1.93 13.56 -0.14
C ILE A 59 -3.30 13.12 -0.66
N THR A 60 -3.55 13.31 -1.95
CA THR A 60 -4.83 12.96 -2.58
C THR A 60 -4.58 12.11 -3.81
N PHE A 61 -5.22 10.94 -3.84
CA PHE A 61 -5.18 10.01 -4.97
C PHE A 61 -6.48 10.15 -5.76
N ASP A 62 -6.38 10.35 -7.08
CA ASP A 62 -7.53 10.38 -7.98
C ASP A 62 -7.78 9.02 -8.64
N ALA A 63 -8.94 8.85 -9.27
CA ALA A 63 -9.30 7.60 -9.94
C ALA A 63 -8.56 7.34 -11.26
N THR A 64 -7.76 8.30 -11.74
CA THR A 64 -7.02 8.23 -13.02
C THR A 64 -5.56 7.83 -12.84
N GLY A 65 -5.12 7.58 -11.60
CA GLY A 65 -3.76 7.14 -11.30
C GLY A 65 -2.80 8.29 -10.95
N ASN A 66 -3.29 9.50 -10.69
CA ASN A 66 -2.44 10.59 -10.20
C ASN A 66 -2.53 10.74 -8.68
N VAL A 67 -1.43 11.23 -8.11
CA VAL A 67 -1.35 11.68 -6.73
C VAL A 67 -0.93 13.13 -6.68
N THR A 68 -1.55 13.90 -5.79
CA THR A 68 -1.16 15.28 -5.49
C THR A 68 -0.92 15.42 -4.00
N SER A 69 -0.04 16.34 -3.62
CA SER A 69 0.31 16.63 -2.23
C SER A 69 0.50 18.13 -2.06
N ASN A 70 0.11 18.68 -0.92
CA ASN A 70 0.44 20.07 -0.54
C ASN A 70 1.86 20.20 0.07
N GLY A 71 2.61 19.10 0.17
CA GLY A 71 4.02 19.05 0.56
C GLY A 71 4.85 18.13 -0.35
N SER A 72 6.14 17.95 -0.06
CA SER A 72 7.04 17.06 -0.81
C SER A 72 6.55 15.61 -0.77
N LEU A 73 6.45 14.95 -1.93
CA LEU A 73 6.24 13.50 -2.03
C LEU A 73 7.56 12.72 -2.01
N CYS A 74 8.71 13.38 -2.18
CA CYS A 74 10.02 12.74 -2.31
C CYS A 74 10.62 12.26 -0.98
N ASP A 75 10.09 12.75 0.12
CA ASP A 75 10.61 12.51 1.46
C ASP A 75 9.46 12.51 2.49
N MET A 76 9.83 12.21 3.74
CA MET A 76 8.91 12.18 4.88
C MET A 76 8.72 13.54 5.56
N SER A 77 9.05 14.66 4.90
CA SER A 77 8.89 16.00 5.46
C SER A 77 7.44 16.26 5.89
N THR A 78 7.30 16.91 7.05
CA THR A 78 6.02 17.37 7.61
C THR A 78 5.59 18.71 7.03
N ALA A 79 6.43 19.37 6.24
CA ALA A 79 6.14 20.66 5.63
C ALA A 79 5.05 20.54 4.55
N SER A 80 4.17 21.54 4.48
CA SER A 80 3.06 21.62 3.52
C SER A 80 3.05 22.96 2.77
N ASN A 81 4.23 23.41 2.35
CA ASN A 81 4.48 24.70 1.69
C ASN A 81 4.95 24.55 0.24
N ALA A 82 5.15 23.33 -0.24
CA ALA A 82 5.64 23.03 -1.58
C ALA A 82 4.84 21.87 -2.17
N SER A 83 3.84 22.20 -2.98
CA SER A 83 3.00 21.19 -3.62
C SER A 83 3.82 20.31 -4.55
N SER A 84 3.49 19.02 -4.59
CA SER A 84 4.11 18.07 -5.49
C SER A 84 3.07 17.09 -6.05
N THR A 85 3.44 16.44 -7.14
CA THR A 85 2.59 15.50 -7.87
C THR A 85 3.34 14.21 -8.16
N GLY A 86 2.61 13.19 -8.58
CA GLY A 86 3.16 11.94 -9.05
C GLY A 86 2.08 11.06 -9.65
N THR A 87 2.46 9.84 -9.96
CA THR A 87 1.54 8.78 -10.37
C THR A 87 1.57 7.63 -9.38
N TYR A 88 0.51 6.83 -9.35
CA TYR A 88 0.44 5.64 -8.54
C TYR A 88 -0.17 4.48 -9.31
N THR A 89 0.21 3.26 -8.94
CA THR A 89 -0.25 2.03 -9.59
C THR A 89 -0.76 1.06 -8.53
N ALA A 90 -2.04 0.68 -8.63
CA ALA A 90 -2.68 -0.31 -7.74
C ALA A 90 -2.17 -1.75 -7.96
N ALA A 91 -1.71 -2.07 -9.17
CA ALA A 91 -1.21 -3.41 -9.47
C ALA A 91 0.11 -3.74 -8.73
N THR A 92 0.93 -2.74 -8.46
CA THR A 92 2.25 -2.88 -7.82
C THR A 92 2.31 -2.24 -6.44
N ASN A 93 1.24 -1.58 -6.01
CA ASN A 93 1.21 -0.74 -4.81
C ASN A 93 2.36 0.28 -4.75
N THR A 94 2.64 0.95 -5.87
CA THR A 94 3.74 1.92 -5.97
C THR A 94 3.24 3.33 -6.29
N LEU A 95 3.98 4.32 -5.81
CA LEU A 95 3.84 5.74 -6.09
C LEU A 95 5.19 6.28 -6.58
N ILE A 96 5.18 7.05 -7.67
CA ILE A 96 6.37 7.67 -8.25
C ILE A 96 6.15 9.19 -8.30
N PRO A 97 6.85 9.98 -7.48
CA PRO A 97 6.74 11.44 -7.52
C PRO A 97 7.38 12.02 -8.78
N THR A 98 6.73 13.01 -9.40
CA THR A 98 7.25 13.70 -10.59
C THR A 98 8.57 14.42 -10.30
N SER A 99 8.73 14.98 -9.09
CA SER A 99 9.92 15.73 -8.68
C SER A 99 11.13 14.85 -8.36
N CYS A 100 10.95 13.54 -8.22
CA CYS A 100 12.02 12.58 -7.97
C CYS A 100 11.67 11.22 -8.62
N PRO A 101 11.69 11.14 -9.95
CA PRO A 101 11.16 10.00 -10.70
C PRO A 101 11.91 8.68 -10.47
N ASN A 102 13.13 8.74 -9.92
CA ASN A 102 13.92 7.56 -9.56
C ASN A 102 13.55 7.00 -8.18
N THR A 103 12.63 7.64 -7.46
CA THR A 103 12.15 7.19 -6.14
C THR A 103 10.85 6.42 -6.32
N THR A 104 10.91 5.11 -6.10
CA THR A 104 9.70 4.29 -6.02
C THR A 104 9.30 4.16 -4.56
N ILE A 105 8.15 4.72 -4.21
CA ILE A 105 7.56 4.61 -2.89
C ILE A 105 6.56 3.46 -2.93
N ILE A 106 6.70 2.51 -2.02
CA ILE A 106 5.73 1.41 -1.88
C ILE A 106 4.68 1.85 -0.87
N TYR A 107 3.42 1.59 -1.13
CA TYR A 107 2.36 1.89 -0.18
C TYR A 107 1.63 0.65 0.32
N GLU A 108 1.12 0.72 1.54
CA GLU A 108 0.23 -0.27 2.14
C GLU A 108 -1.06 0.41 2.60
N LEU A 109 -2.17 -0.26 2.36
CA LEU A 109 -3.50 0.19 2.75
C LEU A 109 -4.09 -0.78 3.78
N ILE A 110 -4.38 -0.25 4.98
CA ILE A 110 -4.94 -1.01 6.11
C ILE A 110 -6.17 -0.26 6.62
N GLY A 111 -7.34 -0.57 6.07
CA GLY A 111 -8.58 0.14 6.38
C GLY A 111 -8.49 1.64 6.04
N THR A 112 -8.56 2.49 7.05
CA THR A 112 -8.43 3.96 6.92
C THR A 112 -7.00 4.46 7.12
N THR A 113 -6.01 3.55 7.15
CA THR A 113 -4.59 3.88 7.30
C THR A 113 -3.85 3.62 6.00
N LEU A 114 -3.08 4.59 5.56
CA LEU A 114 -2.15 4.50 4.44
C LEU A 114 -0.73 4.64 4.97
N ILE A 115 0.15 3.71 4.63
CA ILE A 115 1.57 3.76 4.99
C ILE A 115 2.37 3.88 3.70
N LEU A 116 3.16 4.95 3.58
CA LEU A 116 4.15 5.12 2.52
C LEU A 116 5.52 4.66 3.03
N ASN A 117 6.13 3.71 2.34
CA ASN A 117 7.46 3.19 2.62
C ASN A 117 8.46 3.80 1.63
N TYR A 118 9.36 4.62 2.17
CA TYR A 118 10.37 5.33 1.41
C TYR A 118 11.65 4.47 1.30
N PRO A 119 12.35 4.50 0.16
CA PRO A 119 13.62 3.81 0.02
C PRO A 119 14.68 4.45 0.92
N CYS A 120 15.13 3.70 1.93
CA CYS A 120 16.17 4.09 2.87
C CYS A 120 17.01 2.85 3.23
N ILE A 121 18.22 3.04 3.75
CA ILE A 121 19.07 1.94 4.24
C ILE A 121 18.40 1.28 5.46
N GLU A 122 17.93 2.12 6.39
CA GLU A 122 17.07 1.74 7.50
C GLU A 122 15.59 2.05 7.18
N PRO A 123 14.60 1.30 7.71
CA PRO A 123 13.20 1.55 7.34
C PRO A 123 12.71 2.97 7.64
N CYS A 124 12.14 3.61 6.61
CA CYS A 124 11.55 4.95 6.62
C CYS A 124 10.08 4.87 6.19
N LYS A 125 9.14 5.18 7.09
CA LYS A 125 7.71 5.13 6.77
C LYS A 125 6.95 6.37 7.24
N ALA A 126 6.05 6.86 6.39
CA ALA A 126 5.09 7.90 6.74
C ALA A 126 3.68 7.30 6.78
N LYS A 127 2.97 7.49 7.89
CA LYS A 127 1.60 7.02 8.09
C LYS A 127 0.61 8.16 7.93
N PHE A 128 -0.44 7.90 7.19
CA PHE A 128 -1.53 8.82 6.91
C PHE A 128 -2.86 8.19 7.28
N ILE A 129 -3.82 9.01 7.68
CA ILE A 129 -5.20 8.60 7.93
C ILE A 129 -6.12 9.23 6.89
N LYS A 130 -7.08 8.45 6.39
CA LYS A 130 -8.07 8.93 5.41
C LYS A 130 -8.88 10.09 6.01
N VAL A 131 -9.02 11.16 5.25
CA VAL A 131 -9.91 12.27 5.59
C VAL A 131 -11.35 11.84 5.27
N PRO A 132 -12.30 11.98 6.20
CA PRO A 132 -13.71 11.65 5.98
C PRO A 132 -14.36 12.46 4.85
#